data_AF-A0A9Q0WDZ9-F1
#
_entry.id   AF-A0A9Q0WDZ9-F1
#
_cell.length_a   1.000
_cell.length_b   1.000
_cell.length_c   1.000
_cell.angle_alpha   90.00
_cell.angle_beta   90.00
_cell.angle_gamma   90.00
#
_symmetry.space_group_name_H-M   'P 1'
#
loop_
_entity.id
_entity.type
_entity.pdbx_description
1 polymer ?
#
loop_
_entity_poly.entity_id
_entity_poly.type
_entity_poly.pdbx_seq_one_letter_code
_entity_poly.pdbx_strand_id
1 'polypeptide(L)'
;MATGQAPSNPVPAMRTYPPVEHPVVVIGPQYLAQYPVELAVSTKLWTLGENDFKVSDINGTVIFQVTKKLFSLTDRRFLKDAAGNTIVNLKRKTELDVFLANHNEGELPDFKVKGEYGESACSVLLGDSNTMLAQMHKRHSLASTILNPDSLGVNVYPNVDYAFIVALVVILGQINADQNGKH
;
A
#
# COMPACT_ATOMS: atom_id res chain seq x y z
N MET A 1 -48.64 -32.80 15.50
CA MET A 1 -47.84 -32.31 14.36
C MET A 1 -47.42 -30.89 14.67
N ALA A 2 -46.17 -30.68 15.08
CA ALA A 2 -45.64 -29.36 15.43
C ALA A 2 -44.82 -28.86 14.24
N THR A 3 -45.28 -27.79 13.59
CA THR A 3 -44.55 -27.10 12.53
C THR A 3 -43.62 -26.07 13.18
N GLY A 4 -42.32 -26.36 13.22
CA GLY A 4 -41.30 -25.41 13.64
C GLY A 4 -41.11 -24.32 12.59
N GLN A 5 -41.35 -23.06 12.96
CA GLN A 5 -41.03 -21.90 12.14
C GLN A 5 -39.56 -21.54 12.37
N ALA A 6 -38.74 -21.59 11.32
CA ALA A 6 -37.34 -21.22 11.38
C ALA A 6 -37.21 -19.71 11.71
N PRO A 7 -36.26 -19.31 12.58
CA PRO A 7 -36.05 -17.90 12.90
C PRO A 7 -35.58 -17.15 11.64
N SER A 8 -36.35 -16.13 11.23
CA SER A 8 -35.91 -15.22 10.16
C SER A 8 -34.80 -14.33 10.69
N ASN A 9 -33.63 -14.39 10.07
CA ASN A 9 -32.51 -13.49 10.40
C ASN A 9 -32.96 -12.02 10.26
N PRO A 10 -32.57 -11.12 11.19
CA PRO A 10 -32.83 -9.70 11.05
C PRO A 10 -32.11 -9.16 9.81
N VAL A 11 -32.87 -8.65 8.85
CA VAL A 11 -32.31 -7.96 7.69
C VAL A 11 -31.75 -6.62 8.17
N PRO A 12 -30.46 -6.33 7.96
CA PRO A 12 -29.89 -5.02 8.30
C PRO A 12 -30.68 -3.91 7.60
N ALA A 13 -31.01 -2.84 8.33
CA ALA A 13 -31.72 -1.71 7.74
C ALA A 13 -30.93 -1.16 6.54
N MET A 14 -31.53 -1.23 5.35
CA MET A 14 -31.03 -0.48 4.20
C MET A 14 -31.09 1.00 4.56
N ARG A 15 -29.94 1.61 4.82
CA ARG A 15 -29.84 3.06 4.74
C ARG A 15 -29.93 3.42 3.26
N THR A 16 -31.10 3.88 2.84
CA THR A 16 -31.23 4.60 1.57
C THR A 16 -30.35 5.84 1.70
N TYR A 17 -29.18 5.82 1.08
CA TYR A 17 -28.39 7.04 0.95
C TYR A 17 -29.25 8.00 0.12
N PRO A 18 -29.59 9.20 0.64
CA PRO A 18 -30.26 10.19 -0.19
C PRO A 18 -29.38 10.45 -1.41
N PRO A 19 -29.95 10.62 -2.61
CA PRO A 19 -29.21 11.10 -3.78
C PRO A 19 -28.43 12.34 -3.36
N VAL A 20 -27.13 12.37 -3.66
CA VAL A 20 -26.28 13.50 -3.28
C VAL A 20 -26.73 14.72 -4.09
N GLU A 21 -27.50 15.64 -3.49
CA GLU A 21 -28.07 16.81 -4.17
C GLU A 21 -27.03 17.84 -4.64
N HIS A 22 -25.79 17.76 -4.14
CA HIS A 22 -24.69 18.65 -4.50
C HIS A 22 -23.44 17.85 -4.86
N PRO A 23 -22.71 18.19 -5.93
CA PRO A 23 -21.51 17.46 -6.32
C PRO A 23 -20.47 17.52 -5.18
N VAL A 24 -20.02 16.35 -4.71
CA VAL A 24 -18.89 16.26 -3.78
C VAL A 24 -17.61 16.47 -4.59
N VAL A 25 -17.05 17.67 -4.50
CA VAL A 25 -15.83 18.06 -5.20
C VAL A 25 -14.61 17.64 -4.38
N VAL A 26 -13.90 16.60 -4.82
CA VAL A 26 -12.74 16.05 -4.09
C VAL A 26 -11.42 16.66 -4.54
N ILE A 27 -11.19 16.76 -5.85
CA ILE A 27 -9.91 17.27 -6.41
C ILE A 27 -10.02 18.76 -6.78
N GLY A 28 -11.10 19.15 -7.45
CA GLY A 28 -11.35 20.54 -7.84
C GLY A 28 -12.55 20.66 -8.78
N PRO A 29 -13.25 21.81 -8.77
CA PRO A 29 -14.48 21.99 -9.55
C PRO A 29 -14.24 21.90 -11.06
N GLN A 30 -13.02 22.18 -11.52
CA GLN A 30 -12.61 22.07 -12.93
C GLN A 30 -12.65 20.63 -13.48
N TYR A 31 -12.72 19.62 -12.61
CA TYR A 31 -12.81 18.20 -13.00
C TYR A 31 -14.24 17.66 -12.92
N LEU A 32 -15.25 18.51 -12.67
CA LEU A 32 -16.65 18.13 -12.75
C LEU A 32 -17.13 18.14 -14.20
N ALA A 33 -17.31 16.95 -14.77
CA ALA A 33 -17.92 16.82 -16.07
C ALA A 33 -19.41 17.19 -16.02
N GLN A 34 -19.86 18.07 -16.91
CA GLN A 34 -21.27 18.45 -17.06
C GLN A 34 -22.08 17.44 -17.91
N TYR A 35 -21.40 16.45 -18.47
CA TYR A 35 -21.92 15.41 -19.35
C TYR A 35 -21.03 14.16 -19.21
N PRO A 36 -21.48 12.96 -19.67
CA PRO A 36 -20.64 11.77 -19.66
C PRO A 36 -19.34 12.00 -20.44
N VAL A 37 -18.20 11.72 -19.82
CA VAL A 37 -16.87 11.81 -20.42
C VAL A 37 -16.24 10.43 -20.47
N GLU A 38 -15.81 10.03 -21.65
CA GLU A 38 -15.04 8.81 -21.85
C GLU A 38 -13.54 9.13 -21.78
N LEU A 39 -12.81 8.37 -20.96
CA LEU A 39 -11.39 8.57 -20.71
C LEU A 39 -10.63 7.28 -21.04
N ALA A 40 -9.51 7.41 -21.74
CA ALA A 40 -8.59 6.33 -22.02
C ALA A 40 -7.45 6.33 -21.00
N VAL A 41 -7.16 5.16 -20.42
CA VAL A 41 -5.98 4.95 -19.57
C VAL A 41 -4.93 4.24 -20.41
N SER A 42 -3.81 4.90 -20.65
CA SER A 42 -2.69 4.34 -21.40
C SER A 42 -1.52 4.02 -20.46
N THR A 43 -1.02 2.78 -20.55
CA THR A 43 0.23 2.38 -19.93
C THR A 43 1.35 2.66 -20.92
N LYS A 44 2.32 3.51 -20.57
CA LYS A 44 3.57 3.55 -21.33
C LYS A 44 4.48 2.47 -20.78
N LEU A 45 4.41 1.28 -21.38
CA LEU A 45 5.35 0.20 -21.10
C LEU A 45 6.63 0.43 -21.91
N TRP A 46 7.49 1.37 -21.48
CA TRP A 46 8.80 1.53 -22.09
C TRP A 46 9.88 1.46 -21.00
N THR A 47 10.73 0.44 -21.14
CA THR A 47 12.07 0.30 -20.55
C THR A 47 12.19 0.36 -19.03
N LEU A 48 12.31 -0.83 -18.42
CA LEU A 48 13.07 -1.10 -17.20
C LEU A 48 12.89 -0.07 -16.04
N GLY A 49 11.68 -0.02 -15.45
CA GLY A 49 11.51 0.47 -14.07
C GLY A 49 10.60 1.68 -13.85
N GLU A 50 10.04 2.31 -14.88
CA GLU A 50 9.11 3.44 -14.75
C GLU A 50 7.66 3.04 -15.10
N ASN A 51 6.79 2.96 -14.08
CA ASN A 51 5.36 2.69 -14.21
C ASN A 51 4.55 4.00 -14.22
N ASP A 52 4.79 4.84 -15.23
CA ASP A 52 4.07 6.10 -15.41
C ASP A 52 2.87 5.91 -16.34
N PHE A 53 1.70 6.37 -15.90
CA PHE A 53 0.44 6.24 -16.63
C PHE A 53 -0.04 7.60 -17.12
N LYS A 54 -0.68 7.62 -18.28
CA LYS A 54 -1.35 8.81 -18.79
C LYS A 54 -2.82 8.52 -18.99
N VAL A 55 -3.66 9.42 -18.45
CA VAL A 55 -5.09 9.43 -18.68
C VAL A 55 -5.37 10.54 -19.69
N SER A 56 -6.04 10.19 -20.78
CA SER A 56 -6.37 11.11 -21.86
C SER A 56 -7.85 11.03 -22.23
N ASP A 57 -8.36 12.04 -22.92
CA ASP A 57 -9.66 11.96 -23.59
C ASP A 57 -9.59 11.07 -24.85
N ILE A 58 -10.74 10.88 -25.50
CA ILE A 58 -10.87 10.16 -26.78
C ILE A 58 -10.08 10.81 -27.94
N ASN A 59 -9.71 12.09 -27.81
CA ASN A 59 -8.93 12.82 -28.81
C ASN A 59 -7.42 12.69 -28.57
N GLY A 60 -6.99 12.02 -27.49
CA GLY A 60 -5.59 11.87 -27.11
C GLY A 60 -5.02 13.04 -26.30
N THR A 61 -5.85 13.99 -25.88
CA THR A 61 -5.45 15.10 -25.01
C THR A 61 -5.22 14.58 -23.59
N VAL A 62 -4.01 14.76 -23.05
CA VAL A 62 -3.66 14.31 -21.70
C VAL A 62 -4.39 15.16 -20.67
N ILE A 63 -5.13 14.50 -19.77
CA ILE A 63 -5.86 15.13 -18.66
C ILE A 63 -5.11 14.92 -17.34
N PHE A 64 -4.58 13.71 -17.12
CA PHE A 64 -3.80 13.39 -15.94
C PHE A 64 -2.56 12.56 -16.25
N GLN A 65 -1.58 12.68 -15.37
CA GLN A 65 -0.36 11.88 -15.38
C GLN A 65 -0.19 11.24 -14.01
N VAL A 66 -0.07 9.93 -13.95
CA VAL A 66 0.28 9.22 -12.71
C VAL A 66 1.75 8.88 -12.78
N THR A 67 2.52 9.43 -11.85
CA THR A 67 3.98 9.23 -11.80
C THR A 67 4.38 8.50 -10.54
N LYS A 68 5.33 7.56 -10.63
CA LYS A 68 5.99 6.99 -9.45
C LYS A 68 7.26 7.78 -9.16
N LYS A 69 7.69 7.82 -7.90
CA LYS A 69 9.03 8.35 -7.58
C LYS A 69 10.09 7.38 -8.09
N LEU A 70 10.89 7.81 -9.07
CA LEU A 70 12.04 7.07 -9.59
C LEU A 70 12.96 6.68 -8.42
N PHE A 71 13.35 5.41 -8.33
CA PHE A 71 14.17 4.83 -7.26
C PHE A 71 13.54 4.77 -5.85
N SER A 72 12.23 4.99 -5.68
CA SER A 72 11.56 4.70 -4.41
C SER A 72 10.94 3.31 -4.42
N LEU A 73 11.30 2.50 -3.42
CA LEU A 73 10.57 1.28 -3.13
C LEU A 73 9.16 1.63 -2.65
N THR A 74 8.97 2.84 -2.08
CA THR A 74 7.61 3.22 -1.67
C THR A 74 6.68 3.27 -2.85
N ASP A 75 5.55 2.57 -2.70
CA ASP A 75 4.41 2.65 -3.61
C ASP A 75 3.69 3.97 -3.35
N ARG A 76 4.45 5.05 -3.56
CA ARG A 76 3.99 6.43 -3.65
C ARG A 76 3.74 6.75 -5.10
N ARG A 77 2.54 7.25 -5.36
CA ARG A 77 2.10 7.66 -6.69
C ARG A 77 1.62 9.10 -6.59
N PHE A 78 1.99 9.88 -7.58
CA PHE A 78 1.58 11.27 -7.69
C PHE A 78 0.66 11.38 -8.88
N LEU A 79 -0.60 11.73 -8.63
CA LEU A 79 -1.49 12.18 -9.68
C LEU A 79 -1.17 13.65 -9.96
N LYS A 80 -0.85 13.93 -11.21
CA LYS A 80 -0.54 15.26 -11.71
C LYS A 80 -1.58 15.68 -12.74
N ASP A 81 -1.84 16.98 -12.80
CA ASP A 81 -2.64 17.57 -13.86
C ASP A 81 -1.90 17.57 -15.21
N ALA A 82 -2.56 18.07 -16.26
CA ALA A 82 -1.97 18.22 -17.59
C ALA A 82 -0.74 19.13 -17.63
N ALA A 83 -0.63 20.10 -16.70
CA ALA A 83 0.52 21.01 -16.58
C ALA A 83 1.69 20.41 -15.78
N GLY A 84 1.49 19.24 -15.16
CA GLY A 84 2.50 18.55 -14.35
C GLY A 84 2.48 18.91 -12.86
N ASN A 85 1.52 19.72 -12.40
CA ASN A 85 1.35 20.03 -10.98
C ASN A 85 0.77 18.81 -10.26
N THR A 86 1.32 18.49 -9.08
CA THR A 86 0.81 17.38 -8.27
C THR A 86 -0.49 17.80 -7.59
N ILE A 87 -1.56 17.05 -7.86
CA ILE A 87 -2.90 17.31 -7.31
C ILE A 87 -3.32 16.24 -6.29
N VAL A 88 -2.76 15.03 -6.36
CA VAL A 88 -2.96 13.99 -5.33
C VAL A 88 -1.65 13.25 -5.06
N ASN A 89 -1.36 13.02 -3.78
CA ASN A 89 -0.26 12.17 -3.32
C ASN A 89 -0.85 10.92 -2.68
N LEU A 90 -0.63 9.78 -3.32
CA LEU A 90 -1.04 8.48 -2.82
C LEU A 90 0.18 7.78 -2.27
N LYS A 91 0.08 7.22 -1.06
CA LYS A 91 1.12 6.40 -0.45
C LYS A 91 0.48 5.11 0.05
N ARG A 92 0.87 3.98 -0.53
CA ARG A 92 0.54 2.68 0.06
C ARG A 92 1.32 2.53 1.36
N LYS A 93 0.64 2.06 2.40
CA LYS A 93 1.24 1.64 3.65
C LYS A 93 1.13 0.13 3.72
N THR A 94 2.27 -0.55 3.79
CA THR A 94 2.32 -1.99 4.05
C THR A 94 2.26 -2.25 5.55
N GLU A 95 1.35 -3.14 5.93
CA GLU A 95 1.16 -3.63 7.29
C GLU A 95 0.98 -5.15 7.17
N LEU A 96 1.77 -5.90 7.95
CA LEU A 96 1.69 -7.36 8.02
C LEU A 96 1.33 -7.74 9.45
N ASP A 97 0.18 -8.39 9.59
CA ASP A 97 -0.27 -8.98 10.85
C ASP A 97 0.34 -10.37 11.00
N VAL A 98 0.94 -10.63 12.16
CA VAL A 98 1.60 -11.90 12.49
C VAL A 98 0.86 -12.53 13.65
N PHE A 99 0.37 -13.75 13.42
CA PHE A 99 -0.35 -14.56 14.40
C PHE A 99 0.49 -15.79 14.73
N LEU A 100 0.64 -16.08 16.03
CA LEU A 100 1.28 -17.29 16.51
C LEU A 100 0.36 -18.50 16.29
N ALA A 101 0.95 -19.69 16.24
CA ALA A 101 0.24 -20.92 15.87
C ALA A 101 -0.97 -21.26 16.77
N ASN A 102 -0.99 -20.76 18.02
CA ASN A 102 -2.04 -21.02 18.99
C ASN A 102 -3.04 -19.86 19.14
N HIS A 103 -3.09 -18.95 18.16
CA HIS A 103 -3.96 -17.77 18.18
C HIS A 103 -5.44 -18.12 18.03
N ASN A 104 -6.33 -17.47 18.79
CA ASN A 104 -7.77 -17.66 18.67
C ASN A 104 -8.36 -16.73 17.58
N GLU A 105 -9.33 -17.25 16.83
CA GLU A 105 -10.02 -16.48 15.79
C GLU A 105 -10.82 -15.32 16.43
N GLY A 106 -10.52 -14.08 16.02
CA GLY A 106 -11.17 -12.85 16.53
C GLY A 106 -10.32 -12.00 17.47
N GLU A 107 -9.13 -12.45 17.85
CA GLU A 107 -8.17 -11.66 18.65
C GLU A 107 -7.21 -10.83 17.77
N LEU A 108 -6.69 -9.74 18.35
CA LEU A 108 -5.71 -8.84 17.70
C LEU A 108 -4.42 -9.58 17.36
N PRO A 109 -3.64 -9.14 16.35
CA PRO A 109 -2.39 -9.81 16.00
C PRO A 109 -1.38 -9.80 17.16
N ASP A 110 -0.58 -10.86 17.27
CA ASP A 110 0.48 -10.97 18.28
C ASP A 110 1.65 -10.04 17.97
N PHE A 111 1.95 -9.84 16.69
CA PHE A 111 2.95 -8.90 16.21
C PHE A 111 2.50 -8.21 14.93
N LYS A 112 3.08 -7.05 14.69
CA LYS A 112 2.72 -6.22 13.56
C LYS A 112 3.95 -5.64 12.93
N VAL A 113 4.12 -5.86 11.63
CA VAL A 113 5.20 -5.24 10.88
C VAL A 113 4.62 -4.08 10.09
N LYS A 114 5.09 -2.87 10.40
CA LYS A 114 4.69 -1.64 9.70
C LYS A 114 5.82 -1.12 8.84
N GLY A 115 5.43 -0.43 7.78
CA GLY A 115 6.39 0.20 6.88
C GLY A 115 6.88 -0.78 5.85
N GLU A 116 7.95 -0.41 5.18
CA GLU A 116 8.25 -0.96 3.87
C GLU A 116 9.62 -1.60 3.79
N TYR A 117 9.64 -2.77 3.18
CA TYR A 117 10.85 -3.56 3.03
C TYR A 117 11.90 -2.82 2.17
N GLY A 118 13.10 -2.63 2.70
CA GLY A 118 14.20 -1.96 2.00
C GLY A 118 14.29 -0.43 2.19
N GLU A 119 13.30 0.20 2.83
CA GLU A 119 13.42 1.58 3.32
C GLU A 119 13.73 1.61 4.83
N SER A 120 14.26 2.74 5.32
CA SER A 120 14.70 2.94 6.71
C SER A 120 13.58 3.02 7.76
N ALA A 121 12.41 2.45 7.46
CA ALA A 121 11.19 2.63 8.26
C ALA A 121 10.43 1.32 8.55
N CYS A 122 10.89 0.17 8.07
CA CYS A 122 10.25 -1.10 8.43
C CYS A 122 10.49 -1.39 9.91
N SER A 123 9.39 -1.52 10.67
CA SER A 123 9.40 -1.63 12.12
C SER A 123 8.55 -2.82 12.54
N VAL A 124 9.10 -3.68 13.38
CA VAL A 124 8.38 -4.80 14.00
C VAL A 124 7.87 -4.34 15.37
N LEU A 125 6.57 -4.49 15.59
CA LEU A 125 5.85 -4.06 16.79
C LEU A 125 5.23 -5.25 17.51
N LEU A 126 5.11 -5.16 18.83
CA LEU A 126 4.36 -6.12 19.64
C LEU A 126 2.85 -5.84 19.55
N GLY A 127 2.12 -6.76 18.93
CA GLY A 127 0.70 -6.66 18.60
C GLY A 127 0.30 -5.29 18.05
N ASP A 128 -0.77 -4.73 18.59
CA ASP A 128 -1.23 -3.36 18.27
C ASP A 128 -0.58 -2.26 19.12
N SER A 129 0.36 -2.61 20.00
CA SER A 129 1.08 -1.62 20.79
C SER A 129 2.11 -0.86 19.95
N ASN A 130 2.55 0.30 20.43
CA ASN A 130 3.68 1.04 19.86
C ASN A 130 5.05 0.52 20.38
N THR A 131 5.08 -0.66 21.00
CA THR A 131 6.32 -1.26 21.50
C THR A 131 7.13 -1.81 20.33
N MET A 132 8.26 -1.17 20.03
CA MET A 132 9.14 -1.56 18.94
C MET A 132 10.09 -2.67 19.36
N LEU A 133 10.08 -3.76 18.59
CA LEU A 133 10.90 -4.95 18.82
C LEU A 133 12.12 -4.98 17.91
N ALA A 134 11.97 -4.46 16.69
CA ALA A 134 13.08 -4.30 15.75
C ALA A 134 12.80 -3.18 14.74
N GLN A 135 13.88 -2.62 14.18
CA GLN A 135 13.82 -1.63 13.12
C GLN A 135 14.84 -1.94 12.02
N MET A 136 14.40 -1.91 10.77
CA MET A 136 15.27 -2.07 9.61
C MET A 136 15.79 -0.71 9.13
N HIS A 137 17.06 -0.66 8.75
CA HIS A 137 17.70 0.53 8.20
C HIS A 137 18.52 0.19 6.95
N LYS A 138 18.47 1.08 5.95
CA LYS A 138 19.31 0.96 4.75
C LYS A 138 20.74 1.37 5.11
N ARG A 139 21.72 0.48 4.91
CA ARG A 139 23.13 0.85 5.07
C ARG A 139 23.60 1.57 3.81
N HIS A 140 23.73 2.88 3.89
CA HIS A 140 24.38 3.70 2.87
C HIS A 140 25.88 3.75 3.15
N SER A 141 26.63 2.75 2.70
CA SER A 141 28.10 2.81 2.67
C SER A 141 28.55 2.96 1.22
N LEU A 142 29.49 3.87 0.94
CA LEU A 142 30.01 4.08 -0.43
C LEU A 142 30.66 2.82 -1.04
N ALA A 143 30.96 1.81 -0.22
CA ALA A 143 31.42 0.49 -0.65
C ALA A 143 30.30 -0.47 -1.11
N SER A 144 29.05 -0.28 -0.68
CA SER A 144 27.94 -1.20 -1.00
C SER A 144 27.41 -1.03 -2.43
N THR A 145 27.71 0.09 -3.09
CA THR A 145 27.32 0.33 -4.50
C THR A 145 28.07 -0.56 -5.50
N ILE A 146 29.20 -1.17 -5.11
CA ILE A 146 30.09 -1.91 -6.03
C ILE A 146 30.15 -3.41 -5.71
N LEU A 147 29.82 -3.86 -4.50
CA LEU A 147 29.96 -5.29 -4.11
C LEU A 147 28.67 -5.97 -3.62
N ASN A 148 27.66 -5.26 -3.11
CA ASN A 148 26.36 -5.87 -2.82
C ASN A 148 25.26 -4.79 -2.61
N PRO A 149 24.37 -4.57 -3.60
CA PRO A 149 23.42 -3.44 -3.59
C PRO A 149 22.35 -3.48 -2.49
N ASP A 150 22.19 -4.59 -1.74
CA ASP A 150 21.08 -4.81 -0.80
C ASP A 150 21.50 -5.18 0.64
N SER A 151 22.56 -4.58 1.20
CA SER A 151 22.90 -4.81 2.61
C SER A 151 21.92 -4.09 3.56
N LEU A 152 20.77 -4.73 3.83
CA LEU A 152 19.80 -4.28 4.83
C LEU A 152 20.34 -4.53 6.24
N GLY A 153 20.38 -3.49 7.07
CA GLY A 153 20.69 -3.63 8.50
C GLY A 153 19.41 -3.78 9.31
N VAL A 154 19.45 -4.58 10.37
CA VAL A 154 18.33 -4.74 11.32
C VAL A 154 18.85 -4.48 12.73
N ASN A 155 18.21 -3.56 13.43
CA ASN A 155 18.42 -3.31 14.85
C ASN A 155 17.36 -4.10 15.63
N VAL A 156 17.78 -5.03 16.45
CA VAL A 156 16.91 -5.80 17.36
C VAL A 156 17.05 -5.21 18.76
N TYR A 157 15.93 -4.88 19.41
CA TYR A 157 15.94 -4.31 20.75
C TYR A 157 16.30 -5.38 21.81
N PRO A 158 16.84 -4.98 22.99
CA PRO A 158 17.19 -5.92 24.04
C PRO A 158 16.00 -6.82 24.46
N ASN A 159 16.29 -8.06 24.83
CA ASN A 159 15.30 -9.07 25.28
C ASN A 159 14.31 -9.53 24.19
N VAL A 160 14.58 -9.27 22.91
CA VAL A 160 13.80 -9.76 21.78
C VAL A 160 14.47 -10.98 21.15
N ASP A 161 13.69 -12.00 20.79
CA ASP A 161 14.16 -13.15 20.04
C ASP A 161 14.58 -12.72 18.62
N TYR A 162 15.90 -12.67 18.39
CA TYR A 162 16.43 -12.28 17.10
C TYR A 162 16.16 -13.30 15.99
N ALA A 163 15.95 -14.59 16.32
CA ALA A 163 15.64 -15.61 15.34
C ALA A 163 14.24 -15.39 14.74
N PHE A 164 13.28 -15.05 15.59
CA PHE A 164 11.95 -14.62 15.15
C PHE A 164 12.02 -13.40 14.23
N ILE A 165 12.80 -12.36 14.60
CA ILE A 165 12.96 -11.17 13.76
C ILE A 165 13.60 -11.51 12.41
N VAL A 166 14.63 -12.36 12.38
CA VAL A 166 15.28 -12.79 11.12
C VAL A 166 14.30 -13.56 10.23
N ALA A 167 13.49 -14.46 10.80
CA ALA A 167 12.47 -15.18 10.04
C ALA A 167 11.46 -14.22 9.38
N LEU A 168 10.97 -13.22 10.12
CA LEU A 168 10.09 -12.19 9.59
C LEU A 168 10.75 -11.39 8.45
N VAL A 169 12.01 -11.00 8.60
CA VAL A 169 12.76 -10.26 7.56
C VAL A 169 12.88 -11.07 6.28
N VAL A 170 13.16 -12.38 6.37
CA VAL A 170 13.28 -13.26 5.21
C VAL A 170 11.92 -13.40 4.49
N ILE A 171 10.85 -13.65 5.25
CA ILE A 171 9.49 -13.77 4.70
C ILE A 171 9.06 -12.46 4.03
N LEU A 172 9.30 -11.31 4.68
CA LEU A 172 9.02 -10.00 4.10
C LEU A 172 9.78 -9.75 2.80
N GLY A 173 11.04 -10.19 2.73
CA GLY A 173 11.85 -10.12 1.51
C GLY A 173 11.24 -10.92 0.36
N GLN A 174 10.72 -12.12 0.64
CA GLN A 174 10.04 -12.96 -0.35
C GLN A 174 8.73 -12.31 -0.83
N ILE A 175 7.85 -11.89 0.10
CA ILE A 175 6.58 -11.22 -0.24
C ILE A 175 6.83 -9.97 -1.09
N ASN A 176 7.88 -9.20 -0.77
CA ASN A 176 8.25 -8.01 -1.54
C ASN A 176 8.81 -8.35 -2.93
N ALA A 177 9.52 -9.46 -3.08
CA ALA A 177 10.00 -9.91 -4.40
C ALA A 177 8.83 -10.31 -5.30
N ASP A 178 7.84 -11.02 -4.77
CA ASP A 178 6.65 -11.46 -5.49
C ASP A 178 5.81 -10.28 -6.01
N GLN A 179 5.62 -9.25 -5.16
CA GLN A 179 4.84 -8.06 -5.54
C GLN A 179 5.52 -7.17 -6.60
N ASN A 180 6.86 -7.23 -6.71
CA ASN A 180 7.61 -6.42 -7.66
C ASN A 180 7.79 -7.09 -9.03
N GLY A 181 7.18 -8.25 -9.27
CA GLY A 181 7.05 -8.84 -10.60
C GLY A 181 8.37 -9.04 -11.32
N LYS A 182 9.45 -9.41 -10.61
CA LYS A 182 10.68 -9.88 -11.25
C LYS A 182 10.44 -11.29 -11.80
N HIS A 183 9.80 -11.37 -12.97
CA HIS A 183 9.86 -12.51 -13.88
C HIS A 183 10.37 -12.03 -15.23
#